data_AF-A0A3N5RIQ8-F1
#
_entry.id   AF-A0A3N5RIQ8-F1
#
_cell.length_a   1.000
_cell.length_b   1.000
_cell.length_c   1.000
_cell.angle_alpha   90.00
_cell.angle_beta   90.00
_cell.angle_gamma   90.00
#
_symmetry.space_group_name_H-M   'P 1'
#
loop_
_entity.id
_entity.type
_entity.pdbx_description
1 polymer ?
#
loop_
_entity_poly.entity_id
_entity_poly.type
_entity_poly.pdbx_seq_one_letter_code
_entity_poly.pdbx_strand_id
1 'polypeptide(L)'
;MTDSITPEIFDHLVLLAALELSLEEADYLRRQLNNQLKAIHELERIPVDKDTPLTSHGVPYPPQITPPIREDEWDPFPRSEEILEQAPETDDGYIIVPEIPHTELE
;
A
#
# COMPACT_ATOMS: atom_id res chain seq x y z
N MET A 1 -3.56 19.74 23.34
CA MET A 1 -3.76 18.36 22.87
C MET A 1 -2.39 17.83 22.53
N THR A 2 -1.98 16.73 23.14
CA THR A 2 -0.73 16.05 22.79
C THR A 2 -0.89 15.46 21.39
N ASP A 3 0.13 15.57 20.55
CA ASP A 3 0.14 14.91 19.24
C ASP A 3 -0.07 13.40 19.43
N SER A 4 -0.96 12.81 18.63
CA SER A 4 -1.29 11.38 18.72
C SER A 4 -0.27 10.52 18.00
N ILE A 5 0.34 11.05 16.92
CA ILE A 5 1.45 10.42 16.23
C ILE A 5 2.75 11.01 16.80
N THR A 6 3.38 10.24 17.68
CA THR A 6 4.70 10.54 18.22
C THR A 6 5.80 10.32 17.16
N PRO A 7 7.03 10.81 17.37
CA PRO A 7 8.15 10.50 16.49
C PRO A 7 8.35 9.00 16.27
N GLU A 8 8.26 8.20 17.34
CA GLU A 8 8.48 6.74 17.28
C GLU A 8 7.42 6.04 16.43
N ILE A 9 6.14 6.47 16.56
CA ILE A 9 5.06 5.94 15.71
C ILE A 9 5.27 6.37 14.27
N PHE A 10 5.66 7.63 14.03
CA PHE A 10 5.90 8.12 12.68
C PHE A 10 7.05 7.37 12.01
N ASP A 11 8.17 7.16 12.70
CA ASP A 11 9.31 6.40 12.19
C ASP A 11 8.91 4.96 11.83
N HIS A 12 8.04 4.34 12.65
CA HIS A 12 7.51 3.03 12.32
C HIS A 12 6.62 3.04 11.06
N LEU A 13 5.77 4.06 10.88
CA LEU A 13 4.97 4.21 9.66
C LEU A 13 5.83 4.43 8.41
N VAL A 14 6.90 5.22 8.53
CA VAL A 14 7.88 5.47 7.45
C VAL A 14 8.58 4.18 7.04
N LEU A 15 8.97 3.35 8.02
CA LEU A 15 9.54 2.03 7.76
C LEU A 15 8.56 1.13 7.01
N LEU A 16 7.31 1.05 7.46
CA LEU A 16 6.28 0.23 6.80
C LEU A 16 5.98 0.69 5.36
N ALA A 17 6.13 1.98 5.09
CA ALA A 17 5.95 2.57 3.77
C ALA A 17 7.19 2.46 2.86
N ALA A 18 8.30 1.91 3.35
CA ALA A 18 9.59 1.86 2.66
C ALA A 18 10.06 3.23 2.14
N LEU A 19 9.89 4.27 2.96
CA LEU A 19 10.32 5.63 2.65
C LEU A 19 11.62 5.97 3.38
N GLU A 20 12.54 6.63 2.67
CA GLU A 20 13.70 7.28 3.27
C GLU A 20 13.44 8.79 3.30
N LEU A 21 13.48 9.40 4.51
CA LEU A 21 13.18 10.80 4.72
C LEU A 21 14.33 11.49 5.45
N SER A 22 14.62 12.73 5.07
CA SER A 22 15.45 13.61 5.88
C SER A 22 14.74 13.98 7.20
N LEU A 23 15.51 14.45 8.19
CA LEU A 23 14.95 14.92 9.47
C LEU A 23 13.93 16.06 9.29
N GLU A 24 14.16 16.94 8.31
CA GLU A 24 13.29 18.07 8.01
C GLU A 24 11.95 17.61 7.41
N GLU A 25 12.00 16.66 6.47
CA GLU A 25 10.80 16.04 5.88
C GLU A 25 10.02 15.26 6.93
N ALA A 26 10.70 14.50 7.78
CA ALA A 26 10.08 13.72 8.83
C ALA A 26 9.31 14.59 9.83
N ASP A 27 9.90 15.68 10.33
CA ASP A 27 9.19 16.60 11.23
C ASP A 27 8.01 17.29 10.52
N TYR A 28 8.22 17.73 9.28
CA TYR A 28 7.17 18.37 8.50
C TYR A 28 5.98 17.42 8.30
N LEU A 29 6.22 16.20 7.80
CA LEU A 29 5.20 15.22 7.49
C LEU A 29 4.49 14.73 8.75
N ARG A 30 5.21 14.45 9.84
CA ARG A 30 4.62 14.08 11.13
C ARG A 30 3.66 15.16 11.63
N ARG A 31 4.03 16.43 11.53
CA ARG A 31 3.15 17.56 11.88
C ARG A 31 1.92 17.62 10.96
N GLN A 32 2.10 17.43 9.65
CA GLN A 32 0.97 17.41 8.72
C GLN A 32 0.02 16.24 8.98
N LEU A 33 0.51 15.03 9.24
CA LEU A 33 -0.30 13.87 9.57
C LEU A 33 -1.11 14.11 10.85
N ASN A 34 -0.50 14.64 11.90
CA ASN A 34 -1.23 15.03 13.12
C ASN A 34 -2.32 16.09 12.85
N ASN A 35 -2.08 17.02 11.92
CA ASN A 35 -3.11 17.97 11.50
C ASN A 35 -4.24 17.30 10.70
N GLN A 36 -3.92 16.35 9.81
CA GLN A 36 -4.91 15.59 9.04
C GLN A 36 -5.79 14.72 9.94
N LEU A 37 -5.23 14.12 11.01
CA LEU A 37 -6.00 13.36 12.00
C LEU A 37 -7.14 14.17 12.63
N LYS A 38 -6.97 15.50 12.79
CA LYS A 38 -8.04 16.36 13.30
C LYS A 38 -9.28 16.31 12.39
N ALA A 39 -9.09 16.34 11.07
CA ALA A 39 -10.20 16.24 10.13
C ALA A 39 -10.87 14.85 10.18
N ILE A 40 -10.07 13.79 10.36
CA ILE A 40 -10.58 12.42 10.51
C ILE A 40 -11.44 12.29 11.78
N HIS A 41 -10.99 12.86 12.91
CA HIS A 41 -11.77 12.86 14.16
C HIS A 41 -13.06 13.68 14.07
N GLU A 42 -13.11 14.73 13.25
CA GLU A 42 -14.38 15.43 12.98
C GLU A 42 -15.34 14.56 12.17
N LEU A 43 -14.84 13.77 11.21
CA LEU A 43 -15.66 12.80 10.46
C LEU A 43 -16.18 11.66 11.36
N GLU A 44 -15.35 11.18 12.29
CA GLU A 44 -15.70 10.12 13.25
C GLU A 44 -16.89 10.51 14.16
N ARG A 45 -17.08 11.82 14.40
CA ARG A 45 -18.21 12.33 15.21
C ARG A 45 -19.56 12.27 14.50
N ILE A 46 -19.56 12.07 13.18
CA ILE A 46 -20.80 11.94 12.42
C ILE A 46 -21.44 10.60 12.80
N PRO A 47 -22.66 10.58 13.38
CA PRO A 47 -23.30 9.34 13.78
C PRO A 47 -23.62 8.52 12.53
N VAL A 48 -23.14 7.27 12.51
CA VAL A 48 -23.46 6.27 11.50
C VAL A 48 -24.26 5.17 12.17
N ASP A 49 -25.33 4.71 11.52
CA ASP A 49 -26.11 3.57 12.01
C ASP A 49 -25.19 2.33 12.06
N LYS A 50 -25.25 1.56 13.15
CA LYS A 50 -24.42 0.36 13.33
C LYS A 50 -24.71 -0.71 12.29
N ASP A 51 -25.92 -0.68 11.72
CA ASP A 51 -26.35 -1.60 10.68
C ASP A 51 -26.02 -1.07 9.27
N THR A 52 -25.35 0.09 9.16
CA THR A 52 -24.90 0.63 7.87
C THR A 52 -23.88 -0.34 7.26
N PRO A 53 -24.18 -0.94 6.09
CA PRO A 53 -23.24 -1.82 5.43
C PRO A 53 -22.05 -1.03 4.89
N LEU A 54 -20.88 -1.68 4.85
CA LEU A 54 -19.70 -1.12 4.18
C LEU A 54 -19.99 -0.96 2.68
N THR A 55 -19.70 0.23 2.15
CA THR A 55 -19.70 0.47 0.70
C THR A 55 -18.37 0.02 0.10
N SER A 56 -18.17 -1.30 -0.07
CA SER A 56 -16.95 -1.87 -0.66
C SER A 56 -16.77 -1.55 -2.14
N HIS A 57 -17.85 -1.21 -2.84
CA HIS A 57 -17.88 -0.89 -4.26
C HIS A 57 -18.66 0.42 -4.47
N GLY A 58 -18.19 1.27 -5.39
CA GLY A 58 -18.90 2.52 -5.74
C GLY A 58 -20.20 2.31 -6.53
N VAL A 59 -20.47 1.07 -6.95
CA VAL A 59 -21.69 0.64 -7.66
C VAL A 59 -22.20 -0.66 -7.04
N PRO A 60 -23.50 -1.00 -7.19
CA PRO A 60 -24.00 -2.30 -6.77
C PRO A 60 -23.15 -3.43 -7.37
N TYR A 61 -22.80 -4.43 -6.56
CA TYR A 61 -22.06 -5.63 -7.01
C TYR A 61 -22.89 -6.91 -6.81
N PRO A 62 -24.10 -7.02 -7.38
CA PRO A 62 -24.93 -8.20 -7.27
C PRO A 62 -24.49 -9.31 -8.25
N PRO A 63 -24.86 -10.57 -8.01
CA PRO A 63 -24.46 -11.71 -8.84
C PRO A 63 -24.75 -11.57 -10.34
N GLN A 64 -25.74 -10.74 -10.71
CA GLN A 64 -26.12 -10.52 -12.11
C GLN A 64 -25.11 -9.67 -12.90
N ILE A 65 -24.26 -8.89 -12.23
CA ILE A 65 -23.23 -8.05 -12.87
C ILE A 65 -21.82 -8.34 -12.34
N THR A 66 -21.67 -9.33 -11.46
CA THR A 66 -20.36 -9.83 -11.03
C THR A 66 -19.65 -10.51 -12.22
N PRO A 67 -18.37 -10.18 -12.49
CA PRO A 67 -17.60 -10.88 -13.50
C PRO A 67 -17.54 -12.39 -13.22
N PRO A 68 -17.54 -13.25 -14.26
CA PRO A 68 -17.35 -14.68 -14.07
C PRO A 68 -15.97 -14.98 -13.49
N ILE A 69 -15.85 -16.15 -12.88
CA ILE A 69 -14.54 -16.67 -12.44
C ILE A 69 -13.68 -16.91 -13.69
N ARG A 70 -12.38 -16.62 -13.59
CA ARG A 70 -11.40 -16.96 -14.64
C ARG A 70 -11.26 -18.48 -14.72
N GLU A 71 -11.42 -19.05 -15.91
CA GLU A 71 -11.22 -20.48 -16.17
C GLU A 71 -9.76 -20.90 -15.97
N ASP A 72 -9.54 -22.17 -15.64
CA ASP A 72 -8.20 -22.76 -15.45
C ASP A 72 -7.56 -23.16 -16.79
N GLU A 73 -7.43 -22.17 -17.68
CA GLU A 73 -6.78 -22.32 -18.98
C GLU A 73 -5.41 -21.65 -18.96
N TRP A 74 -4.40 -22.35 -19.50
CA TRP A 74 -3.06 -21.81 -19.63
C TRP A 74 -2.98 -20.83 -20.80
N ASP A 75 -2.58 -19.59 -20.51
CA ASP A 75 -2.32 -18.55 -21.50
C ASP A 75 -0.84 -18.11 -21.44
N PRO A 76 0.02 -18.54 -22.38
CA PRO A 76 1.43 -18.16 -22.37
C PRO A 76 1.61 -16.69 -22.73
N PHE A 77 2.38 -15.95 -21.93
CA PHE A 77 2.69 -14.56 -22.23
C PHE A 77 3.76 -14.46 -23.34
N PRO A 78 3.47 -13.82 -24.49
CA PRO A 78 4.33 -13.91 -25.66
C PRO A 78 5.55 -12.96 -25.67
N ARG A 79 5.61 -11.99 -24.73
CA ARG A 79 6.54 -10.84 -24.81
C ARG A 79 7.31 -10.61 -23.51
N SER A 80 7.82 -11.69 -22.91
CA SER A 80 8.58 -11.61 -21.65
C SER A 80 9.82 -10.71 -21.74
N GLU A 81 10.46 -10.63 -22.91
CA GLU A 81 11.60 -9.74 -23.16
C GLU A 81 11.21 -8.26 -23.00
N GLU A 82 10.04 -7.84 -23.50
CA GLU A 82 9.55 -6.45 -23.36
C GLU A 82 9.29 -6.04 -21.89
N ILE A 83 9.06 -7.02 -21.00
CA ILE A 83 8.94 -6.76 -19.55
C ILE A 83 10.33 -6.48 -18.97
N LEU A 84 11.32 -7.29 -19.34
CA LEU A 84 12.70 -7.14 -18.86
C LEU A 84 13.34 -5.83 -19.31
N GLU A 85 13.02 -5.36 -20.53
CA GLU A 85 13.49 -4.06 -21.04
C GLU A 85 13.04 -2.85 -20.19
N GLN A 86 12.03 -3.01 -19.33
CA GLN A 86 11.54 -1.96 -18.43
C GLN A 86 12.26 -1.96 -17.07
N ALA A 87 13.05 -2.98 -16.77
CA ALA A 87 13.76 -3.09 -15.50
C ALA A 87 15.07 -2.26 -15.53
N PRO A 88 15.47 -1.65 -14.40
CA PRO A 88 16.71 -0.86 -14.33
C PRO A 88 17.98 -1.67 -14.64
N GLU A 89 18.00 -2.95 -14.24
CA GLU A 89 19.14 -3.85 -14.44
C GLU A 89 18.63 -5.28 -14.64
N THR A 90 19.20 -5.97 -15.63
CA THR A 90 18.88 -7.36 -15.95
C THR A 90 20.13 -8.14 -16.33
N ASP A 91 20.14 -9.44 -16.02
CA ASP A 91 21.18 -10.39 -16.44
C ASP A 91 20.55 -11.77 -16.66
N ASP A 92 20.93 -12.43 -17.75
CA ASP A 92 20.48 -13.78 -18.16
C ASP A 92 18.95 -14.04 -18.01
N GLY A 93 18.12 -13.04 -18.31
CA GLY A 93 16.66 -13.15 -18.21
C GLY A 93 16.07 -12.87 -16.81
N TYR A 94 16.88 -12.40 -15.87
CA TYR A 94 16.49 -12.04 -14.51
C TYR A 94 16.58 -10.54 -14.26
N ILE A 95 15.76 -10.03 -13.33
CA ILE A 95 15.87 -8.67 -12.80
C ILE A 95 16.89 -8.70 -11.66
N ILE A 96 17.91 -7.86 -11.73
CA ILE A 96 18.95 -7.79 -10.70
C ILE A 96 18.52 -6.83 -9.60
N VAL A 97 18.64 -7.28 -8.35
CA VAL A 97 18.38 -6.50 -7.14
C VAL A 97 19.51 -6.71 -6.13
N PRO A 98 19.74 -5.75 -5.22
CA PRO A 98 20.68 -5.95 -4.12
C PRO A 98 20.34 -7.20 -3.31
N GLU A 99 21.37 -7.89 -2.82
CA GLU A 99 21.22 -9.09 -2.01
C GLU A 99 20.44 -8.78 -0.72
N ILE A 100 19.44 -9.61 -0.43
CA ILE A 100 18.68 -9.53 0.82
C ILE A 100 19.31 -10.44 1.88
N PRO A 101 19.33 -10.02 3.16
CA PRO A 101 19.75 -10.88 4.25
C PRO A 101 18.88 -12.14 4.26
N HIS A 102 19.50 -13.30 4.13
CA HIS A 102 18.83 -14.59 4.24
C HIS A 102 19.34 -15.31 5.48
N THR A 103 18.46 -16.09 6.11
CA THR A 103 18.86 -17.05 7.15
C THR A 103 18.95 -18.41 6.47
N GLU A 104 20.14 -19.02 6.48
CA GLU A 104 20.26 -20.41 6.05
C GLU A 104 19.49 -21.31 7.03
N LEU A 105 18.60 -22.15 6.48
CA LEU A 105 17.90 -23.16 7.26
C LEU A 105 18.77 -24.44 7.24
N GLU A 106 19.23 -24.87 8.42
CA GLU A 106 19.89 -26.18 8.64
C GLU A 106 18.92 -27.36 8.53
#